data_AF-A0A661CKU4-F1
#
_entry.id   AF-A0A661CKU4-F1
#
_cell.length_a   1.000
_cell.length_b   1.000
_cell.length_c   1.000
_cell.angle_alpha   90.00
_cell.angle_beta   90.00
_cell.angle_gamma   90.00
#
_symmetry.space_group_name_H-M   'P 1'
#
loop_
_entity.id
_entity.type
_entity.pdbx_description
1 polymer ?
#
loop_
_entity_poly.entity_id
_entity_poly.type
_entity_poly.pdbx_seq_one_letter_code
_entity_poly.pdbx_strand_id
1 'polypeptide(L)'
;MKTPTLFFSLLDQLDIAHPDTQFKHPENIENWLVKTVSGLGGSHIQYLNQQTNLTGYYFQRFVCGISGSALFLANGTQAQLISINKQNNVVNEYTPFLLSSIESPWSLSEPNQRHLERAIKKITLETGLIGLNSIDFILSEQDELLVLEINPRPSASAELINPNIPLFQYHLDACGGILPDAPIIQAVTQTSLRFLYAENDMIISSKITWPSGCHDLPATDTFIKKGEPVCTLIVQANSSQKIKKLLHDLEKKVVRQLEK
;
A
#
# COMPACT_ATOMS: atom_id res chain seq x y z
N MET A 1 -2.64 -2.47 14.20
CA MET A 1 -2.93 -3.70 14.96
C MET A 1 -2.22 -4.85 14.26
N LYS A 2 -1.26 -5.54 14.91
CA LYS A 2 -0.43 -6.59 14.25
C LYS A 2 -0.99 -8.00 14.40
N THR A 3 -2.21 -8.14 14.92
CA THR A 3 -2.83 -9.43 15.21
C THR A 3 -4.05 -9.60 14.31
N PRO A 4 -3.95 -10.33 13.19
CA PRO A 4 -5.05 -10.49 12.24
C PRO A 4 -6.35 -10.98 12.89
N THR A 5 -6.29 -11.89 13.87
CA THR A 5 -7.48 -12.37 14.60
C THR A 5 -8.27 -11.25 15.26
N LEU A 6 -7.57 -10.35 15.98
CA LEU A 6 -8.20 -9.19 16.63
C LEU A 6 -8.73 -8.20 15.60
N PHE A 7 -7.99 -8.01 14.49
CA PHE A 7 -8.38 -7.06 13.46
C PHE A 7 -9.66 -7.48 12.74
N PHE A 8 -9.73 -8.71 12.22
CA PHE A 8 -10.93 -9.17 11.51
C PHE A 8 -12.13 -9.33 12.45
N SER A 9 -11.91 -9.79 13.69
CA SER A 9 -12.98 -9.79 14.71
C SER A 9 -13.51 -8.38 15.01
N LEU A 10 -12.66 -7.36 14.97
CA LEU A 10 -13.09 -5.97 15.13
C LEU A 10 -13.91 -5.51 13.92
N LEU A 11 -13.52 -5.88 12.70
CA LEU A 11 -14.29 -5.53 11.49
C LEU A 11 -15.69 -6.15 11.52
N ASP A 12 -15.81 -7.42 11.94
CA ASP A 12 -17.10 -8.09 12.18
C ASP A 12 -17.97 -7.30 13.18
N GLN A 13 -17.39 -6.93 14.33
CA GLN A 13 -18.09 -6.16 15.38
C GLN A 13 -18.55 -4.78 14.89
N LEU A 14 -17.77 -4.17 14.00
CA LEU A 14 -18.03 -2.85 13.44
C LEU A 14 -18.93 -2.87 12.21
N ASP A 15 -19.36 -4.04 11.72
CA ASP A 15 -20.09 -4.21 10.46
C ASP A 15 -19.35 -3.54 9.29
N ILE A 16 -18.06 -3.88 9.16
CA ILE A 16 -17.17 -3.43 8.08
C ILE A 16 -16.88 -4.63 7.19
N ALA A 17 -17.25 -4.53 5.91
CA ALA A 17 -17.06 -5.61 4.97
C ALA A 17 -15.56 -5.92 4.75
N HIS A 18 -15.23 -7.20 4.76
CA HIS A 18 -13.90 -7.73 4.46
C HIS A 18 -14.04 -9.11 3.80
N PRO A 19 -13.01 -9.62 3.11
CA PRO A 19 -13.09 -10.96 2.55
C PRO A 19 -13.16 -12.02 3.66
N ASP A 20 -13.79 -13.16 3.38
CA ASP A 20 -13.84 -14.29 4.31
C ASP A 20 -12.43 -14.62 4.80
N THR A 21 -12.25 -14.64 6.12
CA THR A 21 -10.94 -14.84 6.73
C THR A 21 -11.00 -15.97 7.74
N GLN A 22 -10.03 -16.88 7.68
CA GLN A 22 -9.93 -18.05 8.54
C GLN A 22 -8.54 -18.18 9.14
N PHE A 23 -8.49 -18.62 10.39
CA PHE A 23 -7.24 -18.89 11.13
C PHE A 23 -6.96 -20.38 11.27
N LYS A 24 -7.85 -21.21 10.75
CA LYS A 24 -7.66 -22.64 10.53
C LYS A 24 -7.56 -22.86 9.02
N HIS A 25 -6.85 -23.91 8.63
CA HIS A 25 -6.77 -24.29 7.22
C HIS A 25 -8.18 -24.58 6.69
N PRO A 26 -8.59 -23.98 5.55
CA PRO A 26 -9.91 -24.20 4.99
C PRO A 26 -10.06 -25.64 4.47
N GLU A 27 -11.27 -26.20 4.57
CA GLU A 27 -11.55 -27.54 4.05
C GLU A 27 -11.50 -27.58 2.51
N ASN A 28 -12.01 -26.53 1.85
CA ASN A 28 -11.85 -26.29 0.42
C ASN A 28 -10.83 -25.16 0.21
N ILE A 29 -9.71 -25.48 -0.43
CA ILE A 29 -8.62 -24.54 -0.69
C ILE A 29 -8.82 -23.67 -1.95
N GLU A 30 -9.84 -23.96 -2.76
CA GLU A 30 -10.10 -23.19 -3.99
C GLU A 30 -10.39 -21.73 -3.69
N ASN A 31 -9.72 -20.84 -4.42
CA ASN A 31 -9.83 -19.39 -4.29
C ASN A 31 -9.49 -18.88 -2.88
N TRP A 32 -8.57 -19.55 -2.18
CA TRP A 32 -7.99 -19.04 -0.94
C TRP A 32 -6.57 -18.53 -1.14
N LEU A 33 -6.22 -17.53 -0.35
CA LEU A 33 -4.88 -17.00 -0.21
C LEU A 33 -4.31 -17.43 1.14
N VAL A 34 -3.01 -17.63 1.18
CA VAL A 34 -2.24 -17.77 2.41
C VAL A 34 -1.45 -16.49 2.66
N LYS A 35 -1.50 -15.98 3.89
CA LYS A 35 -0.84 -14.74 4.32
C LYS A 35 -0.08 -14.95 5.63
N THR A 36 1.16 -14.48 5.71
CA THR A 36 1.90 -14.37 6.98
C THR A 36 1.42 -13.19 7.80
N VAL A 37 1.49 -13.29 9.13
CA VAL A 37 1.17 -12.17 10.04
C VAL A 37 2.17 -11.00 9.95
N SER A 38 3.41 -11.24 9.52
CA SER A 38 4.52 -10.29 9.63
C SER A 38 5.02 -9.71 8.31
N GLY A 39 4.40 -10.07 7.19
CA GLY A 39 4.88 -9.69 5.88
C GLY A 39 4.45 -8.28 5.46
N LEU A 40 5.22 -7.66 4.56
CA LEU A 40 4.96 -6.34 4.00
C LEU A 40 4.92 -6.44 2.47
N GLY A 41 4.23 -5.51 1.81
CA GLY A 41 4.30 -5.33 0.35
C GLY A 41 3.81 -6.51 -0.48
N GLY A 42 3.10 -7.46 0.12
CA GLY A 42 2.46 -8.59 -0.58
C GLY A 42 3.40 -9.71 -1.05
N SER A 43 4.72 -9.64 -0.79
CA SER A 43 5.70 -10.67 -1.16
C SER A 43 5.44 -12.06 -0.55
N HIS A 44 4.70 -12.08 0.55
CA HIS A 44 4.40 -13.25 1.36
C HIS A 44 3.00 -13.83 1.09
N ILE A 45 2.23 -13.21 0.20
CA ILE A 45 0.87 -13.61 -0.13
C ILE A 45 0.95 -14.54 -1.34
N GLN A 46 0.32 -15.70 -1.24
CA GLN A 46 0.27 -16.70 -2.32
C GLN A 46 -1.11 -17.34 -2.40
N TYR A 47 -1.43 -17.93 -3.54
CA TYR A 47 -2.57 -18.83 -3.64
C TYR A 47 -2.34 -20.05 -2.75
N LEU A 48 -3.37 -20.43 -1.99
CA LEU A 48 -3.31 -21.59 -1.11
C LEU A 48 -3.22 -22.87 -1.95
N ASN A 49 -2.23 -23.71 -1.63
CA ASN A 49 -2.08 -25.04 -2.22
C ASN A 49 -1.95 -26.11 -1.12
N GLN A 50 -2.13 -27.38 -1.49
CA GLN A 50 -2.19 -28.51 -0.56
C GLN A 50 -0.91 -28.74 0.28
N GLN A 51 0.23 -28.15 -0.09
CA GLN A 51 1.50 -28.35 0.59
C GLN A 51 1.77 -27.32 1.71
N THR A 52 0.80 -26.46 2.01
CA THR A 52 0.96 -25.32 2.92
C THR A 52 0.77 -25.74 4.39
N ASN A 53 1.77 -26.38 4.99
CA ASN A 53 1.79 -26.68 6.44
C ASN A 53 2.61 -25.63 7.18
N LEU A 54 1.97 -24.56 7.65
CA LEU A 54 2.73 -23.42 8.20
C LEU A 54 2.08 -22.82 9.44
N THR A 55 2.90 -22.62 10.48
CA THR A 55 2.58 -21.84 11.68
C THR A 55 2.77 -20.35 11.42
N GLY A 56 1.89 -19.48 11.93
CA GLY A 56 2.02 -18.03 11.78
C GLY A 56 1.38 -17.45 10.51
N TYR A 57 0.46 -18.20 9.92
CA TYR A 57 -0.29 -17.82 8.73
C TYR A 57 -1.79 -17.73 9.03
N TYR A 58 -2.49 -16.99 8.19
CA TYR A 58 -3.95 -16.98 8.11
C TYR A 58 -4.37 -17.07 6.65
N PHE A 59 -5.63 -17.45 6.45
CA PHE A 59 -6.19 -17.71 5.14
C PHE A 59 -7.27 -16.67 4.87
N GLN A 60 -7.30 -16.14 3.65
CA GLN A 60 -8.31 -15.17 3.25
C GLN A 60 -8.82 -15.51 1.86
N ARG A 61 -10.12 -15.40 1.62
CA ARG A 61 -10.71 -15.63 0.30
C ARG A 61 -10.12 -14.65 -0.70
N PHE A 62 -9.72 -15.17 -1.85
CA PHE A 62 -9.33 -14.35 -2.99
C PHE A 62 -10.57 -13.60 -3.50
N VAL A 63 -10.41 -12.30 -3.67
CA VAL A 63 -11.42 -11.42 -4.27
C VAL A 63 -10.84 -10.89 -5.58
N CYS A 64 -11.56 -11.06 -6.68
CA CYS A 64 -11.22 -10.42 -7.94
C CYS A 64 -11.62 -8.94 -7.86
N GLY A 65 -10.69 -8.03 -8.17
CA GLY A 65 -10.92 -6.60 -8.04
C GLY A 65 -9.67 -5.76 -8.16
N ILE A 66 -9.81 -4.48 -7.85
CA ILE A 66 -8.72 -3.49 -7.88
C ILE A 66 -8.26 -3.22 -6.44
N SER A 67 -6.98 -3.47 -6.17
CA SER A 67 -6.37 -3.14 -4.88
C SER A 67 -6.20 -1.62 -4.72
N GLY A 68 -6.46 -1.14 -3.52
CA GLY A 68 -6.32 0.27 -3.16
C GLY A 68 -5.84 0.46 -1.74
N SER A 69 -5.39 1.68 -1.48
CA SER A 69 -5.10 2.13 -0.12
C SER A 69 -5.62 3.54 0.09
N ALA A 70 -5.88 3.90 1.33
CA ALA A 70 -6.12 5.27 1.72
C ALA A 70 -5.14 5.69 2.81
N LEU A 71 -4.56 6.88 2.65
CA LEU A 71 -3.76 7.55 3.67
C LEU A 71 -4.69 8.48 4.47
N PHE A 72 -4.60 8.44 5.79
CA PHE A 72 -5.41 9.29 6.67
C PHE A 72 -4.65 9.68 7.94
N LEU A 73 -5.09 10.79 8.54
CA LEU A 73 -4.65 11.23 9.87
C LEU A 73 -5.69 10.84 10.91
N ALA A 74 -5.24 10.51 12.11
CA ALA A 74 -6.11 10.20 13.24
C ALA A 74 -5.55 10.78 14.55
N ASN A 75 -6.42 11.18 15.47
CA ASN A 75 -6.03 11.80 16.75
C ASN A 75 -6.46 10.99 17.99
N GLY A 76 -6.76 9.71 17.80
CA GLY A 76 -7.27 8.80 18.83
C GLY A 76 -8.80 8.71 18.89
N THR A 77 -9.55 9.64 18.29
CA THR A 77 -11.02 9.62 18.31
C THR A 77 -11.67 9.98 16.97
N GLN A 78 -11.01 10.82 16.19
CA GLN A 78 -11.43 11.29 14.89
C GLN A 78 -10.36 10.95 13.86
N ALA A 79 -10.77 10.89 12.61
CA ALA A 79 -9.87 10.67 11.48
C ALA A 79 -10.27 11.50 10.26
N GLN A 80 -9.26 11.91 9.50
CA GLN A 80 -9.39 12.70 8.28
C GLN A 80 -8.64 12.01 7.13
N LEU A 81 -9.40 11.65 6.09
CA LEU A 81 -8.85 11.10 4.85
C LEU A 81 -7.96 12.14 4.14
N ILE A 82 -6.80 11.70 3.65
CA ILE A 82 -5.83 12.55 2.93
C ILE A 82 -5.78 12.19 1.45
N SER A 83 -5.68 10.89 1.14
CA SER A 83 -5.63 10.42 -0.25
C SER A 83 -6.21 9.02 -0.36
N ILE A 84 -6.77 8.73 -1.54
CA ILE A 84 -7.12 7.38 -1.97
C ILE A 84 -6.20 7.07 -3.15
N ASN A 85 -5.59 5.89 -3.12
CA ASN A 85 -4.54 5.49 -4.05
C ASN A 85 -4.88 4.13 -4.63
N LYS A 86 -4.68 3.97 -5.95
CA LYS A 86 -4.74 2.68 -6.62
C LYS A 86 -3.41 1.96 -6.44
N GLN A 87 -3.45 0.67 -6.15
CA GLN A 87 -2.27 -0.19 -6.06
C GLN A 87 -2.26 -1.17 -7.24
N ASN A 88 -1.11 -1.34 -7.87
CA ASN A 88 -0.89 -2.37 -8.88
C ASN A 88 0.14 -3.37 -8.37
N ASN A 89 0.00 -4.63 -8.77
CA ASN A 89 0.94 -5.70 -8.41
C ASN A 89 1.91 -5.98 -9.57
N VAL A 90 2.98 -6.72 -9.28
CA VAL A 90 3.91 -7.20 -10.29
C VAL A 90 3.22 -8.29 -11.11
N VAL A 91 3.43 -8.27 -12.43
CA VAL A 91 2.92 -9.30 -13.32
C VAL A 91 3.93 -10.45 -13.34
N ASN A 92 3.88 -11.32 -12.34
CA ASN A 92 4.66 -12.56 -12.31
C ASN A 92 3.90 -13.66 -11.56
N GLU A 93 4.20 -14.92 -11.86
CA GLU A 93 3.50 -16.08 -11.28
C GLU A 93 3.94 -16.42 -9.86
N TYR A 94 5.17 -16.02 -9.47
CA TYR A 94 5.78 -16.43 -8.21
C TYR A 94 5.37 -15.56 -7.01
N THR A 95 5.12 -14.28 -7.26
CA THR A 95 4.72 -13.24 -6.29
C THR A 95 3.61 -12.37 -6.88
N PRO A 96 2.43 -12.93 -7.23
CA PRO A 96 1.38 -12.22 -7.97
C PRO A 96 0.73 -11.06 -7.18
N PHE A 97 1.01 -10.97 -5.89
CA PHE A 97 0.52 -9.93 -4.98
C PHE A 97 1.60 -8.93 -4.56
N LEU A 98 2.83 -9.06 -5.09
CA LEU A 98 3.91 -8.13 -4.79
C LEU A 98 3.55 -6.74 -5.35
N LEU A 99 3.58 -5.71 -4.51
CA LEU A 99 3.25 -4.35 -4.91
C LEU A 99 4.25 -3.81 -5.95
N SER A 100 3.76 -3.36 -7.11
CA SER A 100 4.58 -2.78 -8.17
C SER A 100 4.49 -1.26 -8.24
N SER A 101 3.30 -0.70 -8.01
CA SER A 101 3.13 0.76 -8.01
C SER A 101 1.94 1.22 -7.18
N ILE A 102 2.00 2.49 -6.78
CA ILE A 102 0.93 3.25 -6.15
C ILE A 102 0.64 4.46 -7.03
N GLU A 103 -0.63 4.69 -7.36
CA GLU A 103 -1.10 5.80 -8.19
C GLU A 103 -2.11 6.65 -7.42
N SER A 104 -1.92 7.96 -7.43
CA SER A 104 -2.78 8.93 -6.72
C SER A 104 -3.04 10.16 -7.59
N PRO A 105 -4.22 10.79 -7.51
CA PRO A 105 -5.41 10.33 -6.79
C PRO A 105 -6.14 9.21 -7.53
N TRP A 106 -6.80 8.31 -6.79
CA TRP A 106 -7.78 7.37 -7.32
C TRP A 106 -9.18 7.77 -6.86
N SER A 107 -10.05 8.13 -7.79
CA SER A 107 -11.45 8.47 -7.50
C SER A 107 -12.30 7.21 -7.36
N LEU A 108 -12.94 7.05 -6.20
CA LEU A 108 -14.00 6.06 -5.98
C LEU A 108 -15.37 6.66 -6.31
N SER A 109 -16.37 5.79 -6.42
CA SER A 109 -17.78 6.23 -6.39
C SER A 109 -18.06 6.90 -5.03
N GLU A 110 -18.96 7.88 -5.01
CA GLU A 110 -19.33 8.59 -3.79
C GLU A 110 -19.83 7.66 -2.66
N PRO A 111 -20.62 6.59 -2.94
CA PRO A 111 -20.95 5.59 -1.94
C PRO A 111 -19.73 4.87 -1.35
N ASN A 112 -18.77 4.44 -2.19
CA ASN A 112 -17.58 3.73 -1.73
C ASN A 112 -16.61 4.63 -0.96
N GLN A 113 -16.48 5.91 -1.36
CA GLN A 113 -15.73 6.87 -0.56
C GLN A 113 -16.36 7.07 0.83
N ARG A 114 -17.68 7.26 0.91
CA ARG A 114 -18.38 7.38 2.20
C ARG A 114 -18.23 6.11 3.04
N HIS A 115 -18.30 4.93 2.43
CA HIS A 115 -18.10 3.66 3.11
C HIS A 115 -16.69 3.58 3.72
N LEU A 116 -15.66 3.91 2.94
CA LEU A 116 -14.27 3.94 3.38
C LEU A 116 -14.04 4.92 4.53
N GLU A 117 -14.54 6.14 4.42
CA GLU A 117 -14.42 7.16 5.49
C GLU A 117 -15.13 6.72 6.78
N ARG A 118 -16.28 6.05 6.67
CA ARG A 118 -16.99 5.49 7.83
C ARG A 118 -16.21 4.35 8.48
N ALA A 119 -15.64 3.45 7.69
CA ALA A 119 -14.80 2.37 8.18
C ALA A 119 -13.58 2.94 8.94
N ILE A 120 -12.87 3.90 8.35
CA ILE A 120 -11.73 4.60 8.98
C ILE A 120 -12.13 5.23 10.31
N LYS A 121 -13.26 5.94 10.37
CA LYS A 121 -13.75 6.59 11.60
C LYS A 121 -14.08 5.58 12.69
N LYS A 122 -14.83 4.51 12.35
CA LYS A 122 -15.19 3.44 13.30
C LYS A 122 -13.94 2.74 13.85
N ILE A 123 -13.02 2.33 12.98
CA ILE A 123 -11.77 1.66 13.39
C ILE A 123 -10.95 2.59 14.29
N THR A 124 -10.84 3.88 13.92
CA THR A 124 -10.10 4.87 14.72
C THR A 124 -10.69 5.01 16.12
N LEU A 125 -12.01 5.14 16.23
CA LEU A 125 -12.70 5.30 17.51
C LEU A 125 -12.50 4.10 18.44
N GLU A 126 -12.59 2.87 17.91
CA GLU A 126 -12.43 1.65 18.71
C GLU A 126 -10.98 1.35 19.10
N THR A 127 -10.01 1.78 18.29
CA THR A 127 -8.61 1.36 18.47
C THR A 127 -7.68 2.48 18.93
N GLY A 128 -8.15 3.72 18.94
CA GLY A 128 -7.34 4.88 19.31
C GLY A 128 -6.21 5.15 18.33
N LEU A 129 -6.44 5.02 17.02
CA LEU A 129 -5.39 5.31 16.02
C LEU A 129 -4.94 6.77 16.11
N ILE A 130 -3.63 6.98 16.01
CA ILE A 130 -3.00 8.28 16.17
C ILE A 130 -1.99 8.50 15.03
N GLY A 131 -1.82 9.76 14.61
CA GLY A 131 -0.84 10.14 13.60
C GLY A 131 -1.23 9.72 12.19
N LEU A 132 -0.23 9.37 11.37
CA LEU A 132 -0.44 8.93 9.99
C LEU A 132 -0.71 7.43 9.97
N ASN A 133 -1.76 7.05 9.26
CA ASN A 133 -2.23 5.69 9.15
C ASN A 133 -2.57 5.41 7.68
N SER A 134 -2.48 4.16 7.27
CA SER A 134 -3.03 3.71 5.99
C SER A 134 -3.97 2.53 6.18
N ILE A 135 -4.99 2.46 5.33
CA ILE A 135 -5.90 1.31 5.22
C ILE A 135 -5.79 0.75 3.81
N ASP A 136 -5.61 -0.56 3.70
CA ASP A 136 -5.61 -1.27 2.42
C ASP A 136 -6.97 -1.93 2.21
N PHE A 137 -7.48 -1.87 0.99
CA PHE A 137 -8.78 -2.40 0.61
C PHE A 137 -8.75 -2.97 -0.81
N ILE A 138 -9.79 -3.73 -1.16
CA ILE A 138 -10.05 -4.14 -2.54
C ILE A 138 -11.44 -3.66 -2.96
N LEU A 139 -11.53 -3.09 -4.15
CA LEU A 139 -12.80 -2.82 -4.81
C LEU A 139 -13.12 -4.01 -5.72
N SER A 140 -14.14 -4.80 -5.36
CA SER A 140 -14.52 -5.99 -6.12
C SER A 140 -15.09 -5.64 -7.50
N GLU A 141 -15.19 -6.62 -8.39
CA GLU A 141 -15.88 -6.47 -9.67
C GLU A 141 -17.38 -6.14 -9.51
N GLN A 142 -17.95 -6.41 -8.34
CA GLN A 142 -19.33 -6.08 -7.96
C GLN A 142 -19.45 -4.68 -7.33
N ASP A 143 -18.40 -3.86 -7.38
CA ASP A 143 -18.33 -2.50 -6.80
C ASP A 143 -18.42 -2.46 -5.26
N GLU A 144 -18.04 -3.56 -4.60
CA GLU A 144 -17.98 -3.63 -3.13
C GLU A 144 -16.58 -3.31 -2.62
N LEU A 145 -16.50 -2.39 -1.65
CA LEU A 145 -15.25 -2.07 -0.96
C LEU A 145 -15.06 -3.00 0.25
N LEU A 146 -14.01 -3.82 0.20
CA LEU A 146 -13.67 -4.77 1.26
C LEU A 146 -12.33 -4.39 1.89
N VAL A 147 -12.31 -4.20 3.21
CA VAL A 147 -11.10 -3.85 3.97
C VAL A 147 -10.18 -5.07 4.09
N LEU A 148 -8.88 -4.86 3.85
CA LEU A 148 -7.86 -5.89 3.90
C LEU A 148 -6.94 -5.76 5.12
N GLU A 149 -6.48 -4.54 5.41
CA GLU A 149 -5.46 -4.31 6.43
C GLU A 149 -5.51 -2.87 6.95
N ILE A 150 -5.10 -2.65 8.21
CA ILE A 150 -4.84 -1.34 8.78
C ILE A 150 -3.38 -1.22 9.24
N ASN A 151 -2.70 -0.18 8.78
CA ASN A 151 -1.29 0.09 8.97
C ASN A 151 -1.11 1.39 9.78
N PRO A 152 -0.89 1.32 11.11
CA PRO A 152 -0.79 2.51 11.97
C PRO A 152 0.60 3.16 11.91
N ARG A 153 0.97 3.61 10.72
CA ARG A 153 2.27 4.21 10.40
C ARG A 153 2.19 5.01 9.10
N PRO A 154 3.14 5.92 8.84
CA PRO A 154 3.38 6.43 7.50
C PRO A 154 3.61 5.28 6.50
N SER A 155 2.93 5.35 5.36
CA SER A 155 3.05 4.42 4.24
C SER A 155 3.77 5.06 3.06
N ALA A 156 4.23 4.26 2.09
CA ALA A 156 4.89 4.77 0.88
C ALA A 156 4.03 5.78 0.10
N SER A 157 2.70 5.68 0.19
CA SER A 157 1.79 6.67 -0.41
C SER A 157 1.91 8.08 0.18
N ALA A 158 2.56 8.26 1.34
CA ALA A 158 2.88 9.57 1.89
C ALA A 158 3.81 10.38 0.97
N GLU A 159 4.67 9.73 0.17
CA GLU A 159 5.54 10.40 -0.81
C GLU A 159 4.78 10.92 -2.03
N LEU A 160 3.53 10.48 -2.23
CA LEU A 160 2.67 10.99 -3.30
C LEU A 160 1.99 12.30 -2.93
N ILE A 161 2.07 12.71 -1.67
CA ILE A 161 1.44 13.93 -1.17
C ILE A 161 2.26 15.14 -1.62
N ASN A 162 1.56 16.22 -2.00
CA ASN A 162 2.22 17.46 -2.38
C ASN A 162 3.22 17.92 -1.29
N PRO A 163 4.50 18.17 -1.63
CA PRO A 163 5.54 18.51 -0.67
C PRO A 163 5.30 19.83 0.08
N ASN A 164 4.41 20.71 -0.42
CA ASN A 164 4.02 21.93 0.28
C ASN A 164 3.05 21.66 1.46
N ILE A 165 2.52 20.45 1.57
CA ILE A 165 1.69 20.04 2.70
C ILE A 165 2.63 19.54 3.81
N PRO A 166 2.58 20.12 5.02
CA PRO A 166 3.50 19.77 6.10
C PRO A 166 3.06 18.46 6.78
N LEU A 167 3.07 17.35 6.04
CA LEU A 167 2.46 16.07 6.45
C LEU A 167 3.08 15.53 7.75
N PHE A 168 4.38 15.71 7.95
CA PHE A 168 5.05 15.33 9.20
C PHE A 168 4.63 16.21 10.38
N GLN A 169 4.40 17.51 10.15
CA GLN A 169 3.86 18.36 11.22
C GLN A 169 2.45 17.93 11.60
N TYR A 170 1.59 17.64 10.62
CA TYR A 170 0.25 17.12 10.90
C TYR A 170 0.27 15.77 11.61
N HIS A 171 1.27 14.92 11.34
CA HIS A 171 1.49 13.70 12.11
C HIS A 171 1.76 14.02 13.60
N LEU A 172 2.66 14.96 13.88
CA LEU A 172 2.99 15.37 15.25
C LEU A 172 1.80 16.03 15.96
N ASP A 173 1.07 16.90 15.27
CA ASP A 173 -0.12 17.57 15.81
C ASP A 173 -1.21 16.55 16.15
N ALA A 174 -1.42 15.56 15.28
CA ALA A 174 -2.37 14.48 15.51
C ALA A 174 -1.96 13.57 16.67
N CYS A 175 -0.65 13.34 16.86
CA CYS A 175 -0.11 12.73 18.08
C CYS A 175 -0.39 13.55 19.34
N GLY A 176 -0.50 14.88 19.22
CA GLY A 176 -0.96 15.79 20.26
C GLY A 176 -2.49 15.92 20.37
N GLY A 177 -3.27 15.17 19.60
CA GLY A 177 -4.73 15.21 19.62
C GLY A 177 -5.37 16.19 18.62
N ILE A 178 -4.59 16.88 17.81
CA ILE A 178 -5.05 17.97 16.94
C ILE A 178 -5.11 17.49 15.48
N LEU A 179 -6.27 17.60 14.86
CA LEU A 179 -6.43 17.44 13.41
C LEU A 179 -6.54 18.81 12.72
N PRO A 180 -6.19 18.91 11.43
CA PRO A 180 -6.46 20.13 10.67
C PRO A 180 -7.97 20.45 10.63
N ASP A 181 -8.33 21.71 10.84
CA ASP A 181 -9.74 22.16 10.79
C ASP A 181 -10.37 22.00 9.39
N ALA A 182 -9.54 22.11 8.36
CA ALA A 182 -9.95 22.01 6.97
C ALA A 182 -9.47 20.68 6.35
N PRO A 183 -10.25 20.10 5.41
CA PRO A 183 -9.79 18.98 4.60
C PRO A 183 -8.47 19.29 3.90
N ILE A 184 -7.56 18.32 3.86
CA ILE A 184 -6.30 18.43 3.13
C ILE A 184 -6.62 18.24 1.65
N ILE A 185 -6.63 19.33 0.88
CA ILE A 185 -6.93 19.33 -0.55
C ILE A 185 -5.61 19.28 -1.34
N GLN A 186 -5.55 18.39 -2.32
CA GLN A 186 -4.40 18.24 -3.21
C GLN A 186 -4.77 18.65 -4.64
N ALA A 187 -3.78 19.13 -5.39
CA ALA A 187 -3.96 19.39 -6.82
C ALA A 187 -4.21 18.07 -7.57
N VAL A 188 -5.01 18.12 -8.65
CA VAL A 188 -5.44 16.94 -9.43
C VAL A 188 -4.32 16.37 -10.33
N THR A 189 -3.06 16.71 -10.08
CA THR A 189 -1.94 16.15 -10.81
C THR A 189 -1.76 14.69 -10.41
N GLN A 190 -1.75 13.78 -11.39
CA GLN A 190 -1.51 12.38 -11.11
C GLN A 190 -0.05 12.20 -10.71
N THR A 191 0.17 11.48 -9.61
CA THR A 191 1.49 11.05 -9.14
C THR A 191 1.51 9.54 -9.11
N SER A 192 2.62 8.94 -9.56
CA SER A 192 2.84 7.50 -9.46
C SER A 192 4.19 7.24 -8.83
N LEU A 193 4.20 6.35 -7.84
CA LEU A 193 5.37 5.73 -7.27
C LEU A 193 5.45 4.30 -7.80
N ARG A 194 6.59 3.90 -8.35
CA ARG A 194 6.88 2.54 -8.80
C ARG A 194 8.06 1.97 -8.02
N PHE A 195 7.92 0.74 -7.56
CA PHE A 195 9.03 -0.02 -7.01
C PHE A 195 9.86 -0.63 -8.16
N LEU A 196 11.15 -0.33 -8.20
CA LEU A 196 12.08 -1.00 -9.10
C LEU A 196 12.70 -2.19 -8.38
N TYR A 197 12.52 -3.39 -8.91
CA TYR A 197 13.06 -4.63 -8.34
C TYR A 197 14.29 -5.10 -9.11
N ALA A 198 15.23 -5.73 -8.42
CA ALA A 198 16.45 -6.27 -9.01
C ALA A 198 16.14 -7.49 -9.90
N GLU A 199 16.55 -7.45 -11.17
CA GLU A 199 16.40 -8.60 -12.08
C GLU A 199 17.41 -9.72 -11.81
N ASN A 200 18.58 -9.37 -11.27
CA ASN A 200 19.68 -10.24 -10.91
C ASN A 200 20.32 -9.75 -9.60
N ASP A 201 21.07 -10.62 -8.93
CA ASP A 201 21.91 -10.23 -7.81
C ASP A 201 22.91 -9.14 -8.25
N MET A 202 23.02 -8.06 -7.47
CA MET A 202 23.85 -6.92 -7.81
C MET A 202 24.48 -6.26 -6.57
N ILE A 203 25.54 -5.50 -6.81
CA ILE A 203 26.15 -4.61 -5.80
C ILE A 203 26.04 -3.18 -6.32
N ILE A 204 25.60 -2.27 -5.48
CA ILE A 204 25.44 -0.86 -5.85
C ILE A 204 26.82 -0.21 -6.02
N SER A 205 27.18 0.03 -7.28
CA SER A 205 28.41 0.67 -7.71
C SER A 205 28.54 2.09 -7.14
N SER A 206 29.74 2.46 -6.68
CA SER A 206 30.06 3.84 -6.27
C SER A 206 29.97 4.85 -7.42
N LYS A 207 29.90 4.38 -8.67
CA LYS A 207 29.80 5.20 -9.88
C LYS A 207 28.36 5.54 -10.26
N ILE A 208 27.36 4.98 -9.57
CA ILE A 208 25.96 5.24 -9.88
C ILE A 208 25.65 6.73 -9.75
N THR A 209 25.00 7.28 -10.77
CA THR A 209 24.37 8.60 -10.68
C THR A 209 22.88 8.41 -10.76
N TRP A 210 22.21 8.51 -9.61
CA TRP A 210 20.76 8.34 -9.52
C TRP A 210 20.04 9.47 -10.29
N PRO A 211 19.20 9.13 -11.28
CA PRO A 211 18.37 10.13 -11.95
C PRO A 211 17.42 10.83 -10.99
N SER A 212 17.09 12.10 -11.27
CA SER A 212 16.03 12.82 -10.56
C SER A 212 14.71 12.04 -10.63
N GLY A 213 14.02 11.94 -9.48
CA GLY A 213 12.80 11.13 -9.33
C GLY A 213 13.05 9.71 -8.82
N CYS A 214 14.30 9.34 -8.50
CA CYS A 214 14.59 8.14 -7.73
C CYS A 214 14.64 8.46 -6.23
N HIS A 215 14.02 7.59 -5.43
CA HIS A 215 13.85 7.70 -3.98
C HIS A 215 14.25 6.37 -3.33
N ASP A 216 14.35 6.33 -1.99
CA ASP A 216 14.82 5.15 -1.24
C ASP A 216 16.17 4.59 -1.76
N LEU A 217 17.14 5.49 -1.95
CA LEU A 217 18.40 5.15 -2.61
C LEU A 217 19.28 4.29 -1.69
N PRO A 218 19.74 3.11 -2.16
CA PRO A 218 20.63 2.26 -1.38
C PRO A 218 22.02 2.90 -1.28
N ALA A 219 22.72 2.59 -0.19
CA ALA A 219 24.10 3.00 -0.02
C ALA A 219 25.01 2.28 -1.04
N THR A 220 26.15 2.89 -1.36
CA THR A 220 27.23 2.25 -2.11
C THR A 220 27.64 0.93 -1.45
N ASP A 221 28.01 -0.06 -2.27
CA ASP A 221 28.40 -1.41 -1.88
C ASP A 221 27.29 -2.25 -1.22
N THR A 222 26.05 -1.76 -1.21
CA THR A 222 24.88 -2.56 -0.82
C THR A 222 24.70 -3.72 -1.79
N PHE A 223 24.67 -4.94 -1.28
CA PHE A 223 24.29 -6.13 -2.05
C PHE A 223 22.77 -6.26 -2.06
N ILE A 224 22.18 -6.34 -3.25
CA ILE A 224 20.75 -6.50 -3.47
C ILE A 224 20.52 -7.80 -4.22
N LYS A 225 19.70 -8.69 -3.65
CA LYS A 225 19.37 -9.96 -4.31
C LYS A 225 18.33 -9.75 -5.40
N LYS A 226 18.32 -10.66 -6.37
CA LYS A 226 17.24 -10.77 -7.34
C LYS A 226 15.87 -10.77 -6.64
N GLY A 227 14.97 -9.94 -7.12
CA GLY A 227 13.61 -9.77 -6.61
C GLY A 227 13.49 -8.82 -5.41
N GLU A 228 14.60 -8.33 -4.85
CA GLU A 228 14.56 -7.29 -3.80
C GLU A 228 14.40 -5.89 -4.42
N PRO A 229 13.76 -4.95 -3.71
CA PRO A 229 13.61 -3.58 -4.18
C PRO A 229 14.98 -2.88 -4.26
N VAL A 230 15.25 -2.23 -5.38
CA VAL A 230 16.44 -1.42 -5.62
C VAL A 230 16.21 0.02 -5.15
N CYS A 231 15.14 0.64 -5.64
CA CYS A 231 14.76 2.00 -5.31
C CYS A 231 13.29 2.23 -5.70
N THR A 232 12.73 3.37 -5.33
CA THR A 232 11.41 3.81 -5.80
C THR A 232 11.55 4.90 -6.86
N LEU A 233 10.63 4.93 -7.82
CA LEU A 233 10.59 5.90 -8.91
C LEU A 233 9.30 6.72 -8.80
N ILE A 234 9.42 8.04 -8.66
CA ILE A 234 8.27 8.93 -8.53
C ILE A 234 8.19 9.85 -9.74
N VAL A 235 7.03 9.88 -10.38
CA VAL A 235 6.74 10.80 -11.49
C VAL A 235 5.38 11.47 -11.33
N GLN A 236 5.25 12.67 -11.91
CA GLN A 236 4.02 13.45 -11.92
C GLN A 236 3.67 13.89 -13.34
N ALA A 237 2.39 13.80 -13.70
CA ALA A 237 1.87 14.29 -14.97
C ALA A 237 0.35 14.46 -14.94
N ASN A 238 -0.17 15.21 -15.92
CA ASN A 238 -1.61 15.44 -16.07
C ASN A 238 -2.33 14.34 -16.87
N SER A 239 -1.68 13.22 -17.17
CA SER A 239 -2.33 12.08 -17.82
C SER A 239 -1.59 10.76 -17.60
N SER A 240 -2.34 9.66 -17.52
CA SER A 240 -1.78 8.32 -17.31
C SER A 240 -0.84 7.88 -18.42
N GLN A 241 -1.06 8.33 -19.66
CA GLN A 241 -0.13 8.05 -20.78
C GLN A 241 1.23 8.72 -20.56
N LYS A 242 1.24 9.97 -20.07
CA LYS A 242 2.48 10.68 -19.74
C LYS A 242 3.18 10.03 -18.54
N ILE A 243 2.45 9.63 -17.50
CA ILE A 243 3.00 8.87 -16.36
C ILE A 243 3.73 7.61 -16.85
N LYS A 244 3.07 6.78 -17.68
CA LYS A 244 3.66 5.56 -18.23
C LYS A 244 4.95 5.84 -19.00
N LYS A 245 4.96 6.88 -19.84
CA LYS A 245 6.16 7.29 -20.60
C LYS A 245 7.29 7.74 -19.67
N LEU A 246 6.99 8.61 -18.70
CA LEU A 246 7.99 9.12 -17.76
C LEU A 246 8.59 8.01 -16.90
N LEU A 247 7.77 7.09 -16.39
CA LEU A 247 8.25 5.92 -15.64
C LEU A 247 9.17 5.06 -16.49
N HIS A 248 8.77 4.74 -17.73
CA HIS A 248 9.58 3.94 -18.65
C HIS A 248 10.93 4.60 -18.98
N ASP A 249 10.92 5.91 -19.24
CA ASP A 249 12.14 6.65 -19.53
C ASP A 249 13.05 6.76 -18.31
N LEU A 250 12.49 6.89 -17.10
CA LEU A 250 13.22 6.94 -15.84
C LEU A 250 13.82 5.57 -15.50
N GLU A 251 13.03 4.51 -15.58
CA GLU A 251 13.45 3.12 -15.36
C GLU A 251 14.64 2.75 -16.26
N LYS A 252 14.56 3.06 -17.56
CA LYS A 252 15.68 2.87 -18.50
C LYS A 252 16.93 3.64 -18.11
N LYS A 253 16.80 4.85 -17.56
CA LYS A 253 17.96 5.62 -17.10
C LYS A 253 18.60 4.98 -15.88
N VAL A 254 17.79 4.45 -14.95
CA VAL A 254 18.29 3.77 -13.75
C VAL A 254 19.00 2.47 -14.11
N VAL A 255 18.38 1.62 -14.93
CA VAL A 255 18.96 0.34 -15.36
C VAL A 255 20.33 0.55 -16.03
N ARG A 256 20.45 1.53 -16.93
CA ARG A 256 21.74 1.90 -17.55
C ARG A 256 22.81 2.37 -16.56
N GLN A 257 22.42 2.88 -15.40
CA GLN A 257 23.37 3.28 -14.35
C GLN A 257 23.77 2.10 -13.46
N LEU A 258 22.86 1.14 -13.24
CA LEU A 258 23.13 -0.09 -12.49
C LEU A 258 24.09 -1.03 -13.23
N GLU A 259 24.16 -0.94 -14.56
CA GLU A 259 25.08 -1.72 -15.41
C GLU A 259 26.55 -1.20 -15.41
N LYS A 260 26.88 -0.11 -14.70
CA LYS A 260 28.21 0.55 -14.73
C LYS A 260 29.13 0.22 -13.55
#